data_AF-A0A1I4W4R4-F1
#
_entry.id   AF-A0A1I4W4R4-F1
#
_cell.length_a   1.000
_cell.length_b   1.000
_cell.length_c   1.000
_cell.angle_alpha   90.00
_cell.angle_beta   90.00
_cell.angle_gamma   90.00
#
_symmetry.space_group_name_H-M   'P 1'
#
loop_
_entity.id
_entity.type
_entity.pdbx_description
1 polymer ?
#
loop_
_entity_poly.entity_id
_entity_poly.type
_entity_poly.pdbx_seq_one_letter_code
_entity_poly.pdbx_strand_id
1 'polypeptide(L)'
;MGVLKSCSLAVLGVVAGVWTAGVSIAEERHFGTPEEAITAYIEGVKANDFDAVLATTAVDRMSKGFDFVAFAKRLNAITYSTAMPTTDPFFIAINKQIYTINVARHLQYLTYSLMTNSDVLKGVTVSLANNPTAADDIYTVVQAKRLAGLSIAKIGIPYPEDFKSDRLQVNFTKQAKIYGADIRTERVVLLSFDGLNYMIGFSLFRYGDDWLIDDQISSLAGTDTLGTATRMTPDDFEALTH
;
A
#
# COMPACT_ATOMS: atom_id res chain seq x y z
N MET A 1 -78.05 16.90 -0.53
CA MET A 1 -77.34 16.30 0.61
C MET A 1 -76.83 14.93 0.20
N GLY A 2 -75.53 14.70 0.24
CA GLY A 2 -74.92 13.42 -0.14
C GLY A 2 -73.43 13.56 -0.44
N VAL A 3 -72.62 13.29 0.58
CA VAL A 3 -71.17 13.52 0.70
C VAL A 3 -70.36 12.59 -0.22
N LEU A 4 -69.46 13.15 -1.05
CA LEU A 4 -68.35 12.40 -1.66
C LEU A 4 -67.15 12.44 -0.72
N LYS A 5 -66.78 11.27 -0.17
CA LYS A 5 -65.53 11.06 0.55
C LYS A 5 -64.41 10.85 -0.45
N SER A 6 -63.46 11.78 -0.50
CA SER A 6 -62.21 11.64 -1.25
C SER A 6 -61.19 10.89 -0.41
N CYS A 7 -60.71 9.75 -0.89
CA CYS A 7 -59.55 9.04 -0.36
C CYS A 7 -58.28 9.80 -0.72
N SER A 8 -57.53 10.26 0.29
CA SER A 8 -56.17 10.75 0.11
C SER A 8 -55.20 9.56 0.16
N LEU A 9 -54.56 9.24 -0.98
CA LEU A 9 -53.39 8.37 -1.03
C LEU A 9 -52.19 9.14 -0.44
N ALA A 10 -51.62 8.65 0.65
CA ALA A 10 -50.31 9.10 1.12
C ALA A 10 -49.23 8.41 0.29
N VAL A 11 -48.53 9.18 -0.55
CA VAL A 11 -47.31 8.73 -1.24
C VAL A 11 -46.17 8.76 -0.23
N LEU A 12 -45.75 7.58 0.23
CA LEU A 12 -44.52 7.38 0.99
C LEU A 12 -43.32 7.69 0.07
N GLY A 13 -42.69 8.83 0.30
CA GLY A 13 -41.42 9.19 -0.33
C GLY A 13 -40.31 8.29 0.18
N VAL A 14 -39.81 7.40 -0.68
CA VAL A 14 -38.54 6.69 -0.46
C VAL A 14 -37.42 7.70 -0.68
N VAL A 15 -36.82 8.17 0.42
CA VAL A 15 -35.55 8.90 0.35
C VAL A 15 -34.46 7.86 0.07
N ALA A 16 -34.18 7.66 -1.22
CA ALA A 16 -32.97 6.95 -1.62
C ALA A 16 -31.77 7.83 -1.23
N GLY A 17 -31.09 7.46 -0.14
CA GLY A 17 -29.79 8.01 0.21
C GLY A 17 -28.79 7.64 -0.87
N VAL A 18 -28.62 8.53 -1.84
CA VAL A 18 -27.53 8.46 -2.80
C VAL A 18 -26.26 8.78 -2.01
N TRP A 19 -25.57 7.73 -1.58
CA TRP A 19 -24.18 7.82 -1.17
C TRP A 19 -23.39 8.21 -2.43
N THR A 20 -23.19 9.51 -2.61
CA THR A 20 -22.14 9.97 -3.51
C THR A 20 -20.83 9.62 -2.80
N ALA A 21 -20.30 8.43 -3.10
CA ALA A 21 -18.89 8.18 -2.91
C ALA A 21 -18.19 9.20 -3.82
N GLY A 22 -17.87 10.37 -3.26
CA GLY A 22 -17.06 11.36 -3.95
C GLY A 22 -15.79 10.65 -4.38
N VAL A 23 -15.48 10.68 -5.67
CA VAL A 23 -14.14 10.35 -6.15
C VAL A 23 -13.25 11.45 -5.61
N SER A 24 -12.76 11.24 -4.38
CA SER A 24 -11.71 12.05 -3.78
C SER A 24 -10.45 11.77 -4.59
N ILE A 25 -9.93 12.81 -5.24
CA ILE A 25 -8.58 12.74 -5.80
C ILE A 25 -7.68 13.10 -4.63
N ALA A 26 -7.12 12.10 -3.95
CA ALA A 26 -6.09 12.32 -2.96
C ALA A 26 -4.93 13.12 -3.60
N GLU A 27 -4.69 14.32 -3.12
CA GLU A 27 -3.58 15.16 -3.54
C GLU A 27 -2.29 14.62 -2.88
N GLU A 28 -1.23 14.43 -3.67
CA GLU A 28 0.06 13.98 -3.14
C GLU A 28 0.56 14.97 -2.09
N ARG A 29 1.00 14.46 -0.95
CA ARG A 29 1.68 15.23 0.09
C ARG A 29 3.18 15.24 -0.19
N HIS A 30 3.84 16.29 0.26
CA HIS A 30 5.28 16.46 0.10
C HIS A 30 6.03 16.10 1.39
N PHE A 31 7.11 15.33 1.27
CA PHE A 31 7.94 14.86 2.39
C PHE A 31 9.43 15.09 2.10
N GLY A 32 10.13 15.69 3.04
CA GLY A 32 11.56 15.98 2.90
C GLY A 32 12.45 14.76 3.15
N THR A 33 11.91 13.74 3.82
CA THR A 33 12.63 12.49 4.11
C THR A 33 11.78 11.24 3.85
N PRO A 34 12.42 10.09 3.59
CA PRO A 34 11.72 8.80 3.53
C PRO A 34 10.93 8.47 4.80
N GLU A 35 11.50 8.78 5.96
CA GLU A 35 10.92 8.50 7.28
C GLU A 35 9.63 9.29 7.51
N GLU A 36 9.56 10.55 7.05
CA GLU A 36 8.34 11.37 7.11
C GLU A 36 7.22 10.78 6.25
N ALA A 37 7.52 10.35 5.02
CA ALA A 37 6.54 9.73 4.12
C ALA A 37 5.97 8.43 4.73
N ILE A 38 6.84 7.57 5.25
CA ILE A 38 6.45 6.32 5.93
C ILE A 38 5.60 6.60 7.17
N THR A 39 6.00 7.58 7.98
CA THR A 39 5.25 7.94 9.18
C THR A 39 3.84 8.39 8.81
N ALA A 40 3.71 9.27 7.81
CA ALA A 40 2.42 9.72 7.33
C ALA A 40 1.57 8.58 6.73
N TYR A 41 2.19 7.63 6.01
CA TYR A 41 1.51 6.43 5.50
C TYR A 41 0.89 5.63 6.64
N ILE A 42 1.66 5.33 7.68
CA ILE A 42 1.17 4.54 8.83
C ILE A 42 0.11 5.30 9.62
N GLU A 43 0.22 6.63 9.75
CA GLU A 43 -0.85 7.44 10.36
C GLU A 43 -2.16 7.39 9.55
N GLY A 44 -2.09 7.38 8.21
CA GLY A 44 -3.26 7.15 7.36
C GLY A 44 -3.89 5.78 7.61
N VAL A 45 -3.08 4.72 7.73
CA VAL A 45 -3.55 3.36 8.06
C VAL A 45 -4.24 3.32 9.41
N LYS A 46 -3.64 3.93 10.44
CA LYS A 46 -4.20 4.04 11.80
C LYS A 46 -5.54 4.76 11.82
N ALA A 47 -5.67 5.81 11.01
CA ALA A 47 -6.90 6.59 10.86
C ALA A 47 -7.97 5.88 10.01
N ASN A 48 -7.66 4.72 9.42
CA ASN A 48 -8.48 4.06 8.40
C ASN A 48 -8.81 4.98 7.21
N ASP A 49 -7.88 5.88 6.87
CA ASP A 49 -8.02 6.87 5.80
C ASP A 49 -7.15 6.46 4.61
N PHE A 50 -7.76 5.74 3.66
CA PHE A 50 -7.05 5.24 2.49
C PHE A 50 -6.62 6.37 1.55
N ASP A 51 -7.34 7.49 1.49
CA ASP A 51 -6.93 8.65 0.68
C ASP A 51 -5.67 9.29 1.26
N ALA A 52 -5.61 9.43 2.59
CA ALA A 52 -4.39 9.89 3.27
C ALA A 52 -3.22 8.94 3.05
N VAL A 53 -3.46 7.63 2.97
CA VAL A 53 -2.43 6.66 2.58
C VAL A 53 -1.97 6.91 1.14
N LEU A 54 -2.90 6.98 0.17
CA LEU A 54 -2.56 7.21 -1.23
C LEU A 54 -1.79 8.52 -1.45
N ALA A 55 -2.12 9.56 -0.69
CA ALA A 55 -1.41 10.84 -0.73
C ALA A 55 0.08 10.75 -0.36
N THR A 56 0.54 9.66 0.27
CA THR A 56 1.94 9.43 0.63
C THR A 56 2.72 8.62 -0.41
N THR A 57 2.03 8.19 -1.47
CA THR A 57 2.57 7.28 -2.48
C THR A 57 2.92 8.00 -3.77
N ALA A 58 3.83 7.41 -4.55
CA ALA A 58 4.27 7.93 -5.84
C ALA A 58 3.29 7.58 -6.98
N VAL A 59 2.07 7.11 -6.67
CA VAL A 59 1.12 6.58 -7.66
C VAL A 59 0.87 7.54 -8.82
N ASP A 60 0.67 8.83 -8.54
CA ASP A 60 0.38 9.81 -9.60
C ASP A 60 1.63 10.08 -10.45
N ARG A 61 2.79 10.30 -9.83
CA ARG A 61 4.06 10.49 -10.56
C ARG A 61 4.49 9.27 -11.36
N MET A 62 4.41 8.07 -10.78
CA MET A 62 4.72 6.81 -11.46
C MET A 62 3.81 6.59 -12.66
N SER A 63 2.52 6.90 -12.54
CA SER A 63 1.56 6.71 -13.64
C SER A 63 1.89 7.54 -14.89
N LYS A 64 2.52 8.71 -14.68
CA LYS A 64 2.94 9.66 -15.74
C LYS A 64 4.37 9.42 -16.20
N GLY A 65 5.27 9.06 -15.28
CA GLY A 65 6.70 8.94 -15.50
C GLY A 65 7.19 7.57 -15.94
N PHE A 66 6.32 6.56 -16.00
CA PHE A 66 6.72 5.21 -16.36
C PHE A 66 7.29 5.10 -17.79
N ASP A 67 8.53 4.64 -17.90
CA ASP A 67 9.22 4.32 -19.16
C ASP A 67 9.08 2.83 -19.47
N PHE A 68 8.07 2.50 -20.27
CA PHE A 68 7.77 1.14 -20.71
C PHE A 68 8.96 0.48 -21.43
N VAL A 69 9.69 1.22 -22.27
CA VAL A 69 10.79 0.66 -23.07
C VAL A 69 11.98 0.34 -22.19
N ALA A 70 12.33 1.23 -21.26
CA ALA A 70 13.39 0.98 -20.29
C ALA A 70 13.04 -0.19 -19.36
N PHE A 71 11.79 -0.29 -18.92
CA PHE A 71 11.31 -1.40 -18.11
C PHE A 71 11.44 -2.75 -18.86
N ALA A 72 10.94 -2.83 -20.10
CA ALA A 72 11.03 -4.04 -20.91
C ALA A 72 12.49 -4.46 -21.18
N LYS A 73 13.37 -3.49 -21.47
CA LYS A 73 14.81 -3.73 -21.64
C LYS A 73 15.46 -4.25 -20.35
N ARG A 74 15.10 -3.71 -19.19
CA ARG A 74 15.61 -4.19 -17.89
C ARG A 74 15.21 -5.63 -17.62
N LEU A 75 13.97 -6.01 -17.93
CA LEU A 75 13.49 -7.39 -17.77
C LEU A 75 13.98 -8.34 -18.85
N ASN A 76 14.47 -7.80 -19.98
CA ASN A 76 14.70 -8.56 -21.21
C ASN A 76 13.45 -9.32 -21.67
N ALA A 77 12.27 -8.74 -21.42
CA ALA A 77 10.96 -9.34 -21.69
C ALA A 77 9.86 -8.26 -21.76
N ILE A 78 8.75 -8.57 -22.43
CA ILE A 78 7.52 -7.78 -22.38
C ILE A 78 6.50 -8.52 -21.52
N THR A 79 5.94 -7.82 -20.54
CA THR A 79 4.90 -8.33 -19.64
C THR A 79 3.63 -7.52 -19.84
N TYR A 80 2.50 -8.18 -20.05
CA TYR A 80 1.19 -7.51 -20.23
C TYR A 80 0.47 -7.24 -18.90
N SER A 81 1.07 -7.65 -17.78
CA SER A 81 0.58 -7.40 -16.42
C SER A 81 1.16 -6.13 -15.79
N THR A 82 1.99 -5.38 -16.51
CA THR A 82 2.62 -4.15 -16.02
C THR A 82 1.94 -2.91 -16.57
N ALA A 83 2.36 -1.74 -16.09
CA ALA A 83 1.87 -0.45 -16.59
C ALA A 83 2.03 -0.34 -18.11
N MET A 84 1.06 0.34 -18.73
CA MET A 84 0.99 0.66 -20.15
C MET A 84 1.97 1.81 -20.50
N PRO A 85 2.33 1.96 -21.78
CA PRO A 85 3.05 3.14 -22.25
C PRO A 85 2.33 4.45 -21.88
N THR A 86 3.07 5.46 -21.45
CA THR A 86 2.54 6.76 -21.01
C THR A 86 2.29 7.74 -22.16
N THR A 87 2.01 7.22 -23.37
CA THR A 87 1.84 7.99 -24.60
C THR A 87 0.47 8.64 -24.75
N ASP A 88 -0.51 8.22 -23.96
CA ASP A 88 -1.90 8.70 -24.03
C ASP A 88 -2.47 8.92 -22.60
N PRO A 89 -3.23 10.01 -22.35
CA PRO A 89 -3.86 10.26 -21.05
C PRO A 89 -4.75 9.11 -20.55
N PHE A 90 -5.41 8.36 -21.44
CA PHE A 90 -6.19 7.18 -21.07
C PHE A 90 -5.31 6.07 -20.47
N PHE A 91 -4.13 5.83 -21.03
CA PHE A 91 -3.18 4.84 -20.49
C PHE A 91 -2.56 5.29 -19.17
N ILE A 92 -2.27 6.58 -19.03
CA ILE A 92 -1.82 7.16 -17.74
C ILE A 92 -2.90 6.94 -16.66
N ALA A 93 -4.18 7.16 -16.98
CA ALA A 93 -5.28 6.89 -16.06
C ALA A 93 -5.38 5.40 -15.67
N ILE A 94 -5.19 4.48 -16.62
CA ILE A 94 -5.10 3.04 -16.34
C ILE A 94 -3.91 2.73 -15.42
N ASN A 95 -2.73 3.28 -15.71
CA ASN A 95 -1.53 3.08 -14.89
C ASN A 95 -1.74 3.53 -13.45
N LYS A 96 -2.40 4.68 -13.25
CA LYS A 96 -2.75 5.17 -11.92
C LYS A 96 -3.59 4.15 -11.15
N GLN A 97 -4.57 3.52 -11.80
CA GLN A 97 -5.37 2.46 -11.17
C GLN A 97 -4.55 1.21 -10.87
N ILE A 98 -3.67 0.79 -11.80
CA ILE A 98 -2.77 -0.36 -11.57
C ILE A 98 -1.92 -0.15 -10.31
N TYR A 99 -1.28 1.01 -10.17
CA TYR A 99 -0.45 1.30 -8.99
C TYR A 99 -1.29 1.47 -7.72
N THR A 100 -2.47 2.10 -7.80
CA THR A 100 -3.41 2.20 -6.67
C THR A 100 -3.82 0.81 -6.16
N ILE A 101 -4.12 -0.13 -7.06
CA ILE A 101 -4.47 -1.51 -6.71
C ILE A 101 -3.31 -2.23 -6.01
N ASN A 102 -2.07 -1.95 -6.37
CA ASN A 102 -0.90 -2.53 -5.70
C ASN A 102 -0.82 -2.06 -4.24
N VAL A 103 -0.95 -0.75 -4.00
CA VAL A 103 -0.98 -0.19 -2.63
C VAL A 103 -2.13 -0.80 -1.81
N ALA A 104 -3.34 -0.83 -2.38
CA ALA A 104 -4.51 -1.42 -1.72
C ALA A 104 -4.29 -2.90 -1.35
N ARG A 105 -3.68 -3.66 -2.26
CA ARG A 105 -3.38 -5.08 -2.05
C ARG A 105 -2.32 -5.28 -0.96
N HIS A 106 -1.27 -4.48 -0.91
CA HIS A 106 -0.27 -4.58 0.17
C HIS A 106 -0.85 -4.19 1.53
N LEU A 107 -1.73 -3.20 1.59
CA LEU A 107 -2.47 -2.89 2.82
C LEU A 107 -3.41 -4.02 3.23
N GLN A 108 -4.07 -4.67 2.28
CA GLN A 108 -4.92 -5.83 2.54
C GLN A 108 -4.10 -6.97 3.18
N TYR A 109 -2.97 -7.33 2.59
CA TYR A 109 -2.09 -8.39 3.11
C TYR A 109 -1.42 -7.99 4.43
N LEU A 110 -1.02 -6.74 4.60
CA LEU A 110 -0.58 -6.20 5.88
C LEU A 110 -1.64 -6.41 6.97
N THR A 111 -2.87 -5.97 6.70
CA THR A 111 -3.98 -6.08 7.65
C THR A 111 -4.24 -7.54 8.03
N TYR A 112 -4.29 -8.44 7.05
CA TYR A 112 -4.42 -9.87 7.34
C TYR A 112 -3.24 -10.41 8.15
N SER A 113 -2.01 -9.99 7.84
CA SER A 113 -0.81 -10.50 8.53
C SER A 113 -0.66 -10.04 9.97
N LEU A 114 -1.19 -8.86 10.29
CA LEU A 114 -1.20 -8.34 11.65
C LEU A 114 -2.27 -9.01 12.51
N MET A 115 -3.42 -9.35 11.91
CA MET A 115 -4.60 -9.77 12.67
C MET A 115 -4.82 -11.28 12.66
N THR A 116 -4.24 -12.03 11.71
CA THR A 116 -4.47 -13.46 11.56
C THR A 116 -3.19 -14.26 11.74
N ASN A 117 -3.32 -15.52 12.16
CA ASN A 117 -2.19 -16.44 12.35
C ASN A 117 -2.09 -17.51 11.23
N SER A 118 -2.80 -17.33 10.11
CA SER A 118 -3.02 -18.43 9.16
C SER A 118 -1.99 -18.47 8.03
N ASP A 119 -1.77 -19.67 7.49
CA ASP A 119 -0.99 -19.90 6.27
C ASP A 119 -1.54 -19.14 5.04
N VAL A 120 -2.73 -18.53 5.13
CA VAL A 120 -3.31 -17.60 4.13
C VAL A 120 -2.30 -16.53 3.74
N LEU A 121 -1.45 -16.12 4.69
CA LEU A 121 -0.46 -15.06 4.53
C LEU A 121 0.71 -15.42 3.62
N LYS A 122 0.87 -16.69 3.25
CA LYS A 122 1.89 -17.15 2.28
C LYS A 122 1.35 -17.28 0.86
N GLY A 123 0.22 -16.65 0.55
CA GLY A 123 -0.44 -16.76 -0.76
C GLY A 123 -1.09 -18.12 -1.00
N VAL A 124 -1.37 -18.88 0.07
CA VAL A 124 -1.98 -20.21 -0.01
C VAL A 124 -3.50 -20.10 0.10
N THR A 125 -4.22 -20.72 -0.83
CA THR A 125 -5.67 -20.84 -0.75
C THR A 125 -6.06 -21.75 0.41
N VAL A 126 -6.87 -21.22 1.34
CA VAL A 126 -7.46 -22.04 2.41
C VAL A 126 -8.73 -22.70 1.91
N SER A 127 -8.73 -24.04 1.91
CA SER A 127 -9.91 -24.84 1.59
C SER A 127 -10.87 -24.87 2.78
N LEU A 128 -12.10 -24.39 2.57
CA LEU A 128 -13.16 -24.49 3.58
C LEU A 128 -13.58 -25.94 3.88
N ALA A 129 -13.32 -26.88 2.96
CA ALA A 129 -13.54 -28.31 3.25
C ALA A 129 -12.59 -28.82 4.35
N ASN A 130 -11.38 -28.25 4.42
CA ASN A 130 -10.36 -28.63 5.40
C ASN A 130 -10.35 -27.71 6.62
N ASN A 131 -10.86 -26.49 6.48
CA ASN A 131 -11.00 -25.52 7.56
C ASN A 131 -12.35 -24.79 7.47
N PRO A 132 -13.44 -25.41 7.94
CA PRO A 132 -14.79 -24.88 7.78
C PRO A 132 -15.05 -23.54 8.47
N THR A 133 -14.29 -23.20 9.52
CA THR A 133 -14.47 -21.96 10.28
C THR A 133 -13.63 -20.79 9.77
N ALA A 134 -12.71 -21.03 8.81
CA ALA A 134 -11.73 -20.02 8.38
C ALA A 134 -12.36 -18.69 7.94
N ALA A 135 -13.52 -18.74 7.28
CA ALA A 135 -14.23 -17.54 6.85
C ALA A 135 -14.76 -16.72 8.05
N ASP A 136 -15.41 -17.38 9.01
CA ASP A 136 -15.94 -16.76 10.22
C ASP A 136 -14.82 -16.23 11.12
N ASP A 137 -13.70 -16.96 11.20
CA ASP A 137 -12.51 -16.56 11.95
C ASP A 137 -11.92 -15.26 11.39
N ILE A 138 -11.73 -15.18 10.06
CA ILE A 138 -11.27 -13.95 9.39
C ILE A 138 -12.25 -12.80 9.61
N TYR A 139 -13.54 -13.03 9.37
CA TYR A 139 -14.59 -12.01 9.52
C TYR A 139 -14.64 -11.42 10.94
N THR A 140 -14.47 -12.28 11.95
CA THR A 140 -14.51 -11.87 13.36
C THR A 140 -13.25 -11.11 13.75
N VAL A 141 -12.07 -11.60 13.33
CA VAL A 141 -10.79 -11.10 13.82
C VAL A 141 -10.33 -9.85 13.06
N VAL A 142 -10.58 -9.77 11.76
CA VAL A 142 -10.11 -8.64 10.93
C VAL A 142 -11.03 -7.45 11.08
N GLN A 143 -10.57 -6.43 11.80
CA GLN A 143 -11.36 -5.28 12.20
C GLN A 143 -10.55 -4.00 12.02
N ALA A 144 -10.95 -3.12 11.09
CA ALA A 144 -10.20 -1.90 10.74
C ALA A 144 -9.88 -1.01 11.96
N LYS A 145 -10.82 -0.90 12.90
CA LYS A 145 -10.64 -0.15 14.17
C LYS A 145 -9.42 -0.58 15.00
N ARG A 146 -8.96 -1.83 14.86
CA ARG A 146 -7.76 -2.32 15.58
C ARG A 146 -6.50 -1.66 15.06
N LEU A 147 -6.46 -1.26 13.78
CA LEU A 147 -5.31 -0.57 13.17
C LEU A 147 -4.95 0.74 13.88
N ALA A 148 -5.90 1.36 14.59
CA ALA A 148 -5.61 2.53 15.43
C ALA A 148 -4.57 2.24 16.54
N GLY A 149 -4.39 0.97 16.91
CA GLY A 149 -3.36 0.51 17.86
C GLY A 149 -1.97 0.32 17.25
N LEU A 150 -1.80 0.51 15.93
CA LEU A 150 -0.47 0.48 15.31
C LEU A 150 0.41 1.61 15.84
N SER A 151 1.68 1.31 16.06
CA SER A 151 2.70 2.31 16.36
C SER A 151 4.02 1.96 15.70
N ILE A 152 4.75 2.97 15.26
CA ILE A 152 6.12 2.81 14.77
C ILE A 152 7.04 2.83 15.99
N ALA A 153 7.75 1.72 16.22
CA ALA A 153 8.81 1.65 17.21
C ALA A 153 10.12 2.19 16.65
N LYS A 154 10.46 1.85 15.39
CA LYS A 154 11.69 2.30 14.74
C LYS A 154 11.57 2.27 13.21
N ILE A 155 12.31 3.14 12.53
CA ILE A 155 12.56 3.08 11.09
C ILE A 155 14.07 2.98 10.88
N GLY A 156 14.51 2.13 9.97
CA GLY A 156 15.93 1.91 9.69
C GLY A 156 16.23 1.61 8.23
N ILE A 157 17.51 1.73 7.88
CA ILE A 157 18.03 1.31 6.58
C ILE A 157 18.40 -0.17 6.69
N PRO A 158 17.85 -1.06 5.85
CA PRO A 158 18.22 -2.47 5.92
C PRO A 158 19.63 -2.69 5.38
N TYR A 159 20.42 -3.47 6.10
CA TYR A 159 21.82 -3.81 5.78
C TYR A 159 22.64 -2.59 5.33
N PRO A 160 22.94 -1.63 6.23
CA PRO A 160 23.52 -0.32 5.86
C PRO A 160 24.82 -0.40 5.05
N GLU A 161 25.65 -1.41 5.27
CA GLU A 161 26.89 -1.60 4.51
C GLU A 161 26.62 -2.03 3.06
N ASP A 162 25.70 -2.97 2.84
CA ASP A 162 25.24 -3.32 1.48
C ASP A 162 24.52 -2.14 0.82
N PHE A 163 23.79 -1.36 1.63
CA PHE A 163 23.11 -0.15 1.18
C PHE A 163 24.07 0.87 0.57
N LYS A 164 25.28 1.00 1.11
CA LYS A 164 26.32 1.92 0.61
C LYS A 164 27.04 1.41 -0.64
N SER A 165 26.80 0.17 -1.06
CA SER A 165 27.53 -0.39 -2.19
C SER A 165 27.23 0.34 -3.51
N ASP A 166 28.27 0.68 -4.28
CA ASP A 166 28.14 1.36 -5.57
C ASP A 166 27.23 0.60 -6.53
N ARG A 167 27.33 -0.74 -6.52
CA ARG A 167 26.49 -1.61 -7.35
C ARG A 167 25.01 -1.42 -7.04
N LEU A 168 24.64 -1.36 -5.75
CA LEU A 168 23.26 -1.17 -5.36
C LEU A 168 22.79 0.23 -5.70
N GLN A 169 23.58 1.26 -5.41
CA GLN A 169 23.25 2.66 -5.73
C GLN A 169 23.01 2.85 -7.23
N VAL A 170 23.87 2.30 -8.09
CA VAL A 170 23.67 2.30 -9.54
C VAL A 170 22.37 1.60 -9.94
N ASN A 171 22.05 0.46 -9.33
CA ASN A 171 20.82 -0.26 -9.60
C ASN A 171 19.57 0.50 -9.13
N PHE A 172 19.64 1.18 -7.99
CA PHE A 172 18.56 2.00 -7.46
C PHE A 172 18.30 3.21 -8.36
N THR A 173 19.33 3.92 -8.79
CA THR A 173 19.18 5.02 -9.76
C THR A 173 18.60 4.54 -11.09
N LYS A 174 19.05 3.40 -11.63
CA LYS A 174 18.49 2.83 -12.86
C LYS A 174 17.00 2.48 -12.71
N GLN A 175 16.61 1.94 -11.55
CA GLN A 175 15.22 1.62 -11.27
C GLN A 175 14.36 2.88 -11.11
N ALA A 176 14.83 3.88 -10.38
CA ALA A 176 14.14 5.16 -10.21
C ALA A 176 13.79 5.82 -11.54
N LYS A 177 14.75 5.85 -12.47
CA LYS A 177 14.57 6.44 -13.80
C LYS A 177 13.46 5.80 -14.62
N ILE A 178 13.19 4.50 -14.43
CA ILE A 178 12.08 3.82 -15.12
C ILE A 178 10.73 4.41 -14.69
N TYR A 179 10.63 5.01 -13.51
CA TYR A 179 9.41 5.60 -12.98
C TYR A 179 9.44 7.13 -12.96
N GLY A 180 10.38 7.74 -13.70
CA GLY A 180 10.58 9.18 -13.76
C GLY A 180 11.15 9.80 -12.48
N ALA A 181 11.69 8.99 -11.57
CA ALA A 181 12.27 9.43 -10.30
C ALA A 181 13.80 9.61 -10.41
N ASP A 182 14.36 10.38 -9.47
CA ASP A 182 15.80 10.64 -9.41
C ASP A 182 16.55 9.50 -8.73
N ILE A 183 16.02 9.03 -7.59
CA ILE A 183 16.66 8.04 -6.72
C ILE A 183 15.60 7.10 -6.15
N ARG A 184 15.98 5.83 -5.96
CA ARG A 184 15.23 4.85 -5.17
C ARG A 184 15.96 4.60 -3.87
N THR A 185 15.22 4.41 -2.79
CA THR A 185 15.74 3.97 -1.49
C THR A 185 14.84 2.88 -0.92
N GLU A 186 15.31 2.22 0.13
CA GLU A 186 14.49 1.31 0.93
C GLU A 186 14.61 1.65 2.41
N ARG A 187 13.57 1.30 3.16
CA ARG A 187 13.50 1.34 4.63
C ARG A 187 12.81 0.11 5.15
N VAL A 188 13.13 -0.26 6.37
CA VAL A 188 12.34 -1.20 7.17
C VAL A 188 11.78 -0.49 8.39
N VAL A 189 10.61 -0.93 8.82
CA VAL A 189 9.88 -0.34 9.95
C VAL A 189 9.58 -1.43 10.94
N LEU A 190 9.99 -1.22 12.19
CA LEU A 190 9.54 -2.02 13.32
C LEU A 190 8.23 -1.41 13.82
N LEU A 191 7.13 -2.14 13.62
CA LEU A 191 5.80 -1.82 14.10
C LEU A 191 5.53 -2.55 15.41
N SER A 192 4.80 -1.92 16.32
CA SER A 192 4.16 -2.57 17.45
C SER A 192 2.63 -2.62 17.24
N PHE A 193 2.06 -3.80 17.42
CA PHE A 193 0.63 -4.07 17.25
C PHE A 193 0.19 -5.19 18.19
N ASP A 194 -0.86 -4.95 19.00
CA ASP A 194 -1.41 -5.91 19.98
C ASP A 194 -0.35 -6.59 20.86
N GLY A 195 0.64 -5.80 21.32
CA GLY A 195 1.72 -6.24 22.20
C GLY A 195 2.82 -7.07 21.51
N LEU A 196 2.78 -7.16 20.19
CA LEU A 196 3.75 -7.87 19.37
C LEU A 196 4.50 -6.91 18.45
N ASN A 197 5.71 -7.30 18.05
CA ASN A 197 6.54 -6.52 17.13
C ASN A 197 6.64 -7.20 15.77
N TYR A 198 6.54 -6.38 14.73
CA TYR A 198 6.55 -6.81 13.35
C TYR A 198 7.43 -5.90 12.51
N MET A 199 8.13 -6.47 11.53
CA MET A 199 8.82 -5.74 10.50
C MET A 199 7.98 -5.68 9.23
N ILE A 200 7.94 -4.49 8.62
CA ILE A 200 7.53 -4.30 7.23
C ILE A 200 8.61 -3.53 6.47
N GLY A 201 8.63 -3.67 5.15
CA GLY A 201 9.55 -2.98 4.26
C GLY A 201 8.85 -1.88 3.48
N PHE A 202 9.61 -0.89 3.06
CA PHE A 202 9.18 0.14 2.13
C PHE A 202 10.28 0.39 1.11
N SER A 203 9.85 0.58 -0.13
CA SER A 203 10.63 1.19 -1.18
C SER A 203 10.07 2.60 -1.39
N LEU A 204 10.95 3.55 -1.73
CA LEU A 204 10.56 4.92 -1.98
C LEU A 204 11.33 5.50 -3.14
N PHE A 205 10.68 6.43 -3.84
CA PHE A 205 11.28 7.25 -4.87
C PHE A 205 11.42 8.70 -4.40
N ARG A 206 12.51 9.34 -4.83
CA ARG A 206 12.68 10.80 -4.74
C ARG A 206 12.42 11.45 -6.08
N TYR A 207 11.64 12.53 -6.05
CA TYR A 207 11.35 13.40 -7.18
C TYR A 207 11.67 14.85 -6.78
N GLY A 208 12.83 15.36 -7.18
CA GLY A 208 13.39 16.61 -6.66
C GLY A 208 13.74 16.49 -5.18
N ASP A 209 13.07 17.28 -4.35
CA ASP A 209 13.25 17.28 -2.89
C ASP A 209 12.20 16.44 -2.15
N ASP A 210 11.34 15.75 -2.89
CA ASP A 210 10.15 15.09 -2.35
C ASP A 210 10.25 13.57 -2.39
N TRP A 211 9.96 12.92 -1.26
CA TRP A 211 9.98 11.47 -1.09
C TRP A 211 8.58 10.88 -1.03
N LEU A 212 8.33 9.87 -1.87
CA LEU A 212 7.04 9.19 -1.95
C LEU A 212 7.25 7.68 -1.97
N ILE A 213 6.33 6.95 -1.37
CA ILE A 213 6.37 5.48 -1.31
C ILE A 213 5.98 4.92 -2.68
N ASP A 214 6.84 4.11 -3.30
CA ASP A 214 6.42 3.32 -4.47
C ASP A 214 5.77 2.01 -4.04
N ASP A 215 6.33 1.38 -3.00
CA ASP A 215 5.88 0.07 -2.58
C ASP A 215 6.12 -0.22 -1.08
N GLN A 216 5.29 -1.10 -0.50
CA GLN A 216 5.42 -1.63 0.86
C GLN A 216 6.25 -2.93 0.87
N ILE A 217 7.42 -2.87 0.24
CA ILE A 217 8.36 -3.99 0.10
C ILE A 217 9.77 -3.42 0.23
N SER A 218 10.65 -4.12 0.93
CA SER A 218 12.10 -3.94 0.86
C SER A 218 12.74 -5.23 0.34
N SER A 219 13.18 -5.18 -0.93
CA SER A 219 13.88 -6.31 -1.54
C SER A 219 15.24 -6.56 -0.88
N LEU A 220 15.91 -5.51 -0.40
CA LEU A 220 17.19 -5.64 0.30
C LEU A 220 17.03 -6.35 1.64
N ALA A 221 15.95 -6.06 2.38
CA ALA A 221 15.62 -6.76 3.62
C ALA A 221 14.98 -8.14 3.40
N GLY A 222 14.69 -8.52 2.16
CA GLY A 222 14.04 -9.78 1.83
C GLY A 222 12.59 -9.88 2.31
N THR A 223 11.87 -8.76 2.40
CA THR A 223 10.45 -8.79 2.77
C THR A 223 9.62 -9.46 1.68
N ASP A 224 8.55 -10.13 2.08
CA ASP A 224 7.63 -10.80 1.16
C ASP A 224 6.99 -9.86 0.13
N THR A 225 6.73 -10.37 -1.07
CA THR A 225 6.22 -9.59 -2.20
C THR A 225 4.76 -9.19 -2.08
N LEU A 226 4.01 -9.74 -1.12
CA LEU A 226 2.64 -9.33 -0.84
C LEU A 226 2.58 -8.19 0.18
N GLY A 227 3.72 -7.75 0.71
CA GLY A 227 3.79 -6.69 1.73
C GLY A 227 3.32 -7.17 3.12
N THR A 228 3.42 -8.46 3.42
CA THR A 228 3.04 -8.99 4.73
C THR A 228 4.01 -8.55 5.83
N ALA A 229 3.47 -8.36 7.04
CA ALA A 229 4.25 -8.09 8.24
C ALA A 229 4.89 -9.38 8.77
N THR A 230 6.18 -9.32 9.07
CA THR A 230 6.94 -10.45 9.61
C THR A 230 7.21 -10.23 11.09
N ARG A 231 6.93 -11.21 11.96
CA ARG A 231 7.29 -11.10 13.39
C ARG A 231 8.79 -10.86 13.53
N MET A 232 9.17 -9.87 14.33
CA MET A 232 10.58 -9.49 14.52
C MET A 232 10.78 -8.95 15.93
N THR A 233 11.88 -9.35 16.59
CA THR A 233 12.26 -8.77 17.88
C THR A 233 12.98 -7.43 17.67
N PRO A 234 13.01 -6.53 18.66
CA PRO A 234 13.81 -5.30 18.58
C PRO A 234 15.29 -5.58 18.32
N ASP A 235 15.88 -6.57 18.98
CA ASP A 235 17.31 -6.90 18.82
C ASP A 235 17.62 -7.40 17.39
N ASP A 236 16.76 -8.25 16.82
CA ASP A 236 16.90 -8.70 15.42
C ASP A 236 16.76 -7.53 14.44
N PHE A 237 15.87 -6.57 14.73
CA PHE A 237 15.72 -5.37 13.93
C PHE A 237 16.95 -4.45 14.02
N GLU A 238 17.53 -4.29 15.20
CA GLU A 238 18.78 -3.56 15.38
C GLU A 238 19.91 -4.20 14.58
N ALA A 239 20.05 -5.53 14.64
CA ALA A 239 21.06 -6.27 13.87
C ALA A 239 20.86 -6.15 12.34
N LEU A 240 19.62 -5.96 11.88
CA LEU A 240 19.33 -5.71 10.46
C LEU A 240 19.68 -4.28 10.02
N THR A 241 19.70 -3.32 10.95
CA THR A 241 19.72 -1.88 10.63
C THR A 241 20.96 -1.11 11.10
N HIS A 242 21.94 -1.79 11.70
CA HIS A 242 23.27 -1.28 12.05
C HIS A 242 24.38 -2.17 11.50
#